data_AF-A0A2T2VCX5-F1
#
_entry.id   AF-A0A2T2VCX5-F1
#
_cell.length_a   1.000
_cell.length_b   1.000
_cell.length_c   1.000
_cell.angle_alpha   90.00
_cell.angle_beta   90.00
_cell.angle_gamma   90.00
#
_symmetry.space_group_name_H-M   'P 1'
#
loop_
_entity.id
_entity.type
_entity.pdbx_description
1 polymer ?
#
loop_
_entity_poly.entity_id
_entity_poly.type
_entity_poly.pdbx_seq_one_letter_code
_entity_poly.pdbx_strand_id
1 'polypeptide(L)'
;MATEVGRYLFAYDEAAGRATTMLLSEEASTDAVETTLARQREGGRWAVGFGRLTEDGRFELMHKVLLNEKRLVDEVRTGLGRQLPRERFFARAARAQQQVRTALDGAHGPYNLLVVPVGAEEGRMTVYALPAQTNQNAYRLGGDFRFEVNPAAGEIVSRTPLHEGYYEVGTLPQGTAASAHEAVRPVATDVLFATVRRPKAPHFVKTDRRVYRIAPDGTITTVPVASFDGRSDVRMLEGM
;
A
#
# COMPACT_ATOMS: atom_id res chain seq x y z
N MET A 1 -14.18 4.88 -6.40
CA MET A 1 -13.07 5.23 -5.47
C MET A 1 -12.23 4.03 -5.05
N ALA A 2 -12.77 2.99 -4.38
CA ALA A 2 -11.94 1.87 -3.88
C ALA A 2 -11.07 1.19 -4.96
N THR A 3 -11.65 0.89 -6.13
CA THR A 3 -10.92 0.31 -7.29
C THR A 3 -9.72 1.16 -7.72
N GLU A 4 -9.92 2.47 -7.91
CA GLU A 4 -8.88 3.37 -8.39
C GLU A 4 -7.74 3.49 -7.38
N VAL A 5 -8.08 3.76 -6.12
CA VAL A 5 -7.08 3.88 -5.05
C VAL A 5 -6.36 2.56 -4.82
N GLY A 6 -7.06 1.43 -4.78
CA GLY A 6 -6.44 0.13 -4.60
C GLY A 6 -5.51 -0.27 -5.73
N ARG A 7 -5.85 0.08 -6.98
CA ARG A 7 -4.94 -0.08 -8.13
C ARG A 7 -3.74 0.83 -8.04
N TYR A 8 -3.91 2.07 -7.55
CA TYR A 8 -2.78 2.96 -7.28
C TYR A 8 -1.86 2.39 -6.19
N LEU A 9 -2.41 1.87 -5.09
CA LEU A 9 -1.63 1.22 -4.03
C LEU A 9 -0.85 0.02 -4.57
N PHE A 10 -1.47 -0.78 -5.44
CA PHE A 10 -0.78 -1.90 -6.08
C PHE A 10 0.36 -1.44 -6.98
N ALA A 11 0.12 -0.42 -7.83
CA ALA A 11 1.16 0.13 -8.70
C ALA A 11 2.29 0.80 -7.90
N TYR A 12 1.97 1.43 -6.77
CA TYR A 12 2.94 1.97 -5.81
C TYR A 12 3.83 0.86 -5.26
N ASP A 13 3.21 -0.21 -4.75
CA ASP A 13 3.92 -1.35 -4.14
C ASP A 13 4.85 -2.04 -5.16
N GLU A 14 4.36 -2.29 -6.38
CA GLU A 14 5.20 -2.85 -7.45
C GLU A 14 6.34 -1.92 -7.88
N ALA A 15 6.08 -0.62 -7.98
CA ALA A 15 7.11 0.36 -8.31
C ALA A 15 8.20 0.39 -7.23
N ALA A 16 7.80 0.45 -5.95
CA ALA A 16 8.72 0.44 -4.82
C ALA A 16 9.52 -0.87 -4.78
N GLY A 17 8.85 -2.03 -4.87
CA GLY A 17 9.50 -3.34 -4.85
C GLY A 17 10.53 -3.50 -5.98
N ARG A 18 10.16 -3.14 -7.21
CA ARG A 18 11.08 -3.25 -8.35
C ARG A 18 12.25 -2.28 -8.26
N ALA A 19 12.01 -1.06 -7.80
CA ALA A 19 13.08 -0.09 -7.56
C ALA A 19 14.04 -0.58 -6.47
N THR A 20 13.53 -1.21 -5.40
CA THR A 20 14.37 -1.83 -4.36
C THR A 20 15.21 -2.96 -4.93
N THR A 21 14.62 -3.87 -5.72
CA THR A 21 15.38 -4.95 -6.38
C THR A 21 16.51 -4.39 -7.23
N MET A 22 16.23 -3.34 -8.01
CA MET A 22 17.23 -2.72 -8.87
C MET A 22 18.33 -2.02 -8.06
N LEU A 23 17.98 -1.33 -6.98
CA LEU A 23 18.95 -0.67 -6.13
C LEU A 23 19.90 -1.67 -5.47
N LEU A 24 19.38 -2.82 -5.04
CA LEU A 24 20.17 -3.91 -4.47
C LEU A 24 21.06 -4.60 -5.52
N SER A 25 20.60 -4.74 -6.77
CA SER A 25 21.44 -5.32 -7.84
C SER A 25 22.59 -4.43 -8.28
N GLU A 26 22.49 -3.11 -8.05
CA GLU A 26 23.57 -2.14 -8.27
C GLU A 26 24.54 -2.04 -7.08
N GLU A 27 24.40 -2.91 -6.07
CA GLU A 27 25.21 -2.93 -4.84
C GLU A 27 25.27 -1.56 -4.13
N ALA A 28 24.21 -0.74 -4.30
CA ALA A 28 24.16 0.57 -3.69
C ALA A 28 24.08 0.45 -2.16
N SER A 29 24.85 1.25 -1.43
CA SER A 29 24.76 1.29 0.04
C SER A 29 23.36 1.74 0.47
N THR A 30 22.66 0.89 1.22
CA THR A 30 21.31 1.16 1.73
C THR A 30 21.27 1.31 3.25
N ASP A 31 22.44 1.28 3.92
CA ASP A 31 22.54 1.22 5.39
C ASP A 31 21.89 2.41 6.10
N ALA A 32 21.92 3.59 5.49
CA ALA A 32 21.30 4.81 6.02
C ALA A 32 19.94 5.13 5.40
N VAL A 33 19.36 4.24 4.57
CA VAL A 33 18.02 4.41 4.01
C VAL A 33 16.99 3.97 5.05
N GLU A 34 16.12 4.89 5.45
CA GLU A 34 15.05 4.65 6.43
C GLU A 34 13.65 4.62 5.79
N THR A 35 13.51 5.20 4.59
CA THR A 35 12.24 5.28 3.89
C THR A 35 12.39 5.09 2.38
N THR A 36 11.38 4.43 1.82
CA THR A 36 11.14 4.27 0.39
C THR A 36 9.82 4.95 0.03
N LEU A 37 9.87 5.86 -0.94
CA LEU A 37 8.73 6.66 -1.36
C LEU A 37 8.54 6.54 -2.87
N ALA A 38 7.37 6.10 -3.31
CA ALA A 38 7.02 6.03 -4.72
C ALA A 38 6.03 7.14 -5.10
N ARG A 39 6.12 7.64 -6.33
CA ARG A 39 5.17 8.58 -6.90
C ARG A 39 4.98 8.32 -8.39
N GLN A 40 3.71 8.22 -8.80
CA GLN A 40 3.38 8.27 -10.21
C GLN A 40 3.58 9.69 -10.75
N ARG A 41 4.18 9.76 -11.94
CA ARG A 41 4.40 10.95 -12.74
C ARG A 41 3.45 10.93 -13.94
N GLU A 42 3.47 12.02 -14.69
CA GLU A 42 2.78 12.13 -15.97
C GLU A 42 3.14 10.95 -16.91
N GLY A 43 2.17 10.55 -17.73
CA GLY A 43 2.33 9.44 -18.68
C GLY A 43 2.42 8.06 -18.02
N GLY A 44 2.07 7.93 -16.74
CA GLY A 44 2.07 6.64 -16.03
C GLY A 44 3.45 6.18 -15.54
N ARG A 45 4.50 6.99 -15.75
CA ARG A 45 5.86 6.74 -15.26
C ARG A 45 5.93 6.83 -13.73
N TRP A 46 6.93 6.24 -13.12
CA TRP A 46 7.14 6.30 -11.66
C TRP A 46 8.51 6.86 -11.31
N ALA A 47 8.57 7.53 -10.16
CA ALA A 47 9.82 7.83 -9.49
C ALA A 47 9.77 7.25 -8.08
N VAL A 48 10.81 6.51 -7.71
CA VAL A 48 10.99 5.96 -6.37
C VAL A 48 12.22 6.61 -5.76
N GLY A 49 12.05 7.23 -4.61
CA GLY A 49 13.11 7.84 -3.83
C GLY A 49 13.41 7.03 -2.58
N PHE A 50 14.70 6.89 -2.28
CA PHE A 50 15.22 6.22 -1.08
C PHE A 50 16.02 7.22 -0.29
N GLY A 51 15.82 7.26 1.02
CA GLY A 51 16.54 8.21 1.87
C GLY A 51 16.09 8.17 3.32
N ARG A 52 16.35 9.25 4.03
CA ARG A 52 16.03 9.41 5.45
C ARG A 52 15.61 10.83 5.78
N LEU A 53 14.89 10.99 6.88
CA LEU A 53 14.69 12.32 7.46
C LEU A 53 15.88 12.67 8.34
N THR A 54 16.36 13.90 8.21
CA THR A 54 17.33 14.46 9.15
C THR A 54 16.61 14.99 10.39
N GLU A 55 17.34 15.21 11.48
CA GLU A 55 16.78 15.69 12.77
C GLU A 55 16.01 17.01 12.62
N ASP A 56 16.42 17.86 11.67
CA ASP A 56 15.75 19.14 11.36
C ASP A 56 14.56 19.00 10.38
N GLY A 57 14.11 17.78 10.10
CA GLY A 57 12.92 17.47 9.29
C GLY A 57 13.10 17.69 7.78
N ARG A 58 14.35 17.84 7.30
CA ARG A 58 14.66 17.77 5.86
C ARG A 58 14.74 16.31 5.44
N PHE A 59 14.49 16.05 4.16
CA PHE A 59 14.63 14.71 3.60
C PHE A 59 15.88 14.64 2.75
N GLU A 60 16.81 13.79 3.14
CA GLU A 60 18.01 13.49 2.37
C GLU A 60 17.68 12.38 1.37
N LEU A 61 17.52 12.74 0.10
CA LEU A 61 17.35 11.79 -1.00
C LEU A 61 18.72 11.19 -1.34
N MET A 62 18.89 9.92 -1.03
CA MET A 62 20.14 9.18 -1.23
C MET A 62 20.18 8.47 -2.58
N HIS A 63 19.07 7.83 -2.95
CA HIS A 63 18.96 7.13 -4.23
C HIS A 63 17.62 7.42 -4.89
N LYS A 64 17.59 7.29 -6.21
CA LYS A 64 16.37 7.48 -7.00
C LYS A 64 16.34 6.53 -8.18
N VAL A 65 15.22 5.86 -8.35
CA VAL A 65 14.94 5.01 -9.50
C VAL A 65 13.77 5.61 -10.28
N LEU A 66 13.91 5.72 -11.60
CA LEU A 66 12.83 6.07 -12.51
C LEU A 66 12.36 4.83 -13.25
N LEU A 67 11.04 4.66 -13.33
CA LEU A 67 10.40 3.58 -14.07
C LEU A 67 9.50 4.15 -15.18
N ASN A 68 9.43 3.46 -16.32
CA ASN A 68 8.48 3.80 -17.38
C ASN A 68 7.04 3.38 -17.04
N GLU A 69 6.12 3.60 -17.98
CA GLU A 69 4.70 3.28 -17.84
C GLU A 69 4.41 1.78 -17.67
N LYS A 70 5.34 0.92 -18.10
CA LYS A 70 5.30 -0.54 -17.88
C LYS A 70 5.97 -0.94 -16.57
N ARG A 71 6.32 0.03 -15.72
CA ARG A 71 7.08 -0.14 -14.48
C ARG A 71 8.46 -0.77 -14.72
N LEU A 72 9.04 -0.74 -15.92
CA LEU A 72 10.42 -1.19 -16.13
C LEU A 72 11.39 -0.08 -15.76
N VAL A 73 12.61 -0.44 -15.33
CA VAL A 73 13.63 0.53 -14.93
C VAL A 73 14.13 1.29 -16.15
N ASP A 74 14.04 2.62 -16.09
CA ASP A 74 14.58 3.54 -17.09
C ASP A 74 15.92 4.13 -16.63
N GLU A 75 16.02 4.46 -15.34
CA GLU A 75 17.20 5.14 -14.79
C GLU A 75 17.38 4.81 -13.31
N VAL A 76 18.63 4.61 -12.89
CA VAL A 76 19.04 4.46 -11.49
C VAL A 76 20.05 5.55 -11.16
N ARG A 77 19.84 6.24 -10.04
CA ARG A 77 20.77 7.24 -9.50
C ARG A 77 21.09 6.90 -8.06
N THR A 78 22.35 6.64 -7.78
CA THR A 78 22.84 6.29 -6.44
C THR A 78 23.71 7.40 -5.87
N GLY A 79 23.87 7.43 -4.54
CA GLY A 79 24.83 8.32 -3.87
C GLY A 79 24.53 9.82 -4.05
N LEU A 80 23.26 10.21 -4.18
CA LEU A 80 22.85 11.59 -4.42
C LEU A 80 23.15 12.51 -3.22
N GLY A 81 22.94 12.04 -1.98
CA GLY A 81 23.15 12.80 -0.74
C GLY A 81 22.43 14.15 -0.70
N ARG A 82 21.33 14.31 -1.43
CA ARG A 82 20.71 15.61 -1.68
C ARG A 82 19.62 15.89 -0.68
N GLN A 83 19.76 16.96 0.10
CA GLN A 83 18.66 17.49 0.90
C GLN A 83 17.60 18.14 -0.01
N LEU A 84 16.37 17.65 0.08
CA LEU A 84 15.24 18.21 -0.65
C LEU A 84 14.58 19.32 0.17
N PRO A 85 14.18 20.43 -0.48
CA PRO A 85 13.34 21.44 0.15
C PRO A 85 12.04 20.84 0.71
N ARG A 86 11.55 21.40 1.82
CA ARG A 86 10.44 20.82 2.60
C ARG A 86 9.15 20.69 1.78
N GLU A 87 8.92 21.58 0.83
CA GLU A 87 7.75 21.62 -0.05
C GLU A 87 7.77 20.56 -1.16
N ARG A 88 8.94 19.96 -1.46
CA ARG A 88 9.03 18.90 -2.47
C ARG A 88 8.29 17.65 -2.01
N PHE A 89 7.67 16.96 -2.97
CA PHE A 89 6.84 15.78 -2.69
C PHE A 89 7.51 14.76 -1.77
N PHE A 90 8.72 14.29 -2.08
CA PHE A 90 9.39 13.27 -1.26
C PHE A 90 9.69 13.77 0.16
N ALA A 91 10.02 15.05 0.34
CA ALA A 91 10.22 15.59 1.68
C ALA A 91 8.91 15.65 2.49
N ARG A 92 7.81 16.06 1.86
CA ARG A 92 6.47 16.03 2.50
C ARG A 92 6.03 14.60 2.82
N ALA A 93 6.23 13.67 1.88
CA ALA A 93 5.83 12.27 2.03
C ALA A 93 6.65 11.53 3.09
N ALA A 94 7.96 11.81 3.18
CA ALA A 94 8.80 11.29 4.25
C ALA A 94 8.30 11.73 5.64
N ARG A 95 7.98 13.01 5.81
CA ARG A 95 7.40 13.53 7.07
C ARG A 95 6.06 12.89 7.38
N ALA A 96 5.17 12.78 6.38
CA ALA A 96 3.88 12.12 6.57
C ALA A 96 4.03 10.66 7.04
N GLN A 97 4.94 9.89 6.42
CA GLN A 97 5.24 8.54 6.87
C GLN A 97 5.81 8.50 8.29
N GLN A 98 6.73 9.40 8.64
CA GLN A 98 7.31 9.44 9.98
C GLN A 98 6.25 9.72 11.05
N GLN A 99 5.36 10.67 10.81
CA GLN A 99 4.26 10.99 11.72
C GLN A 99 3.34 9.78 11.92
N VAL A 100 2.98 9.09 10.84
CA VAL A 100 2.16 7.87 10.90
C VAL A 100 2.90 6.75 11.61
N ARG A 101 4.19 6.56 11.34
CA ARG A 101 5.03 5.54 12.00
C ARG A 101 5.04 5.71 13.51
N THR A 102 5.16 6.95 14.01
CA THR A 102 5.14 7.25 15.45
C THR A 102 3.75 7.08 16.07
N ALA A 103 2.67 7.17 15.29
CA ALA A 103 1.29 7.00 15.77
C ALA A 103 0.78 5.55 15.74
N LEU A 104 1.56 4.63 15.15
CA LEU A 104 1.23 3.21 15.13
C LEU A 104 1.72 2.53 16.41
N ASP A 105 0.88 1.67 16.98
CA ASP A 105 1.13 0.89 18.19
C ASP A 105 1.96 -0.39 17.95
N GLY A 106 2.15 -0.78 16.69
CA GLY A 106 2.87 -2.00 16.31
C GLY A 106 2.13 -3.29 16.64
N ALA A 107 0.82 -3.24 16.96
CA ALA A 107 0.05 -4.40 17.41
C ALA A 107 0.06 -5.59 16.40
N HIS A 108 0.20 -5.30 15.11
CA HIS A 108 0.24 -6.29 14.02
C HIS A 108 1.65 -6.45 13.41
N GLY A 109 2.68 -6.04 14.15
CA GLY A 109 4.07 -6.04 13.71
C GLY A 109 4.45 -4.78 12.90
N PRO A 110 5.50 -4.85 12.07
CA PRO A 110 5.91 -3.72 11.23
C PRO A 110 4.84 -3.38 10.19
N TYR A 111 4.79 -2.12 9.77
CA TYR A 111 3.84 -1.64 8.77
C TYR A 111 4.55 -1.15 7.50
N ASN A 112 4.00 -1.50 6.35
CA ASN A 112 4.28 -0.86 5.07
C ASN A 112 3.44 0.42 4.97
N LEU A 113 4.10 1.55 4.69
CA LEU A 113 3.47 2.85 4.59
C LEU A 113 3.45 3.32 3.13
N LEU A 114 2.27 3.50 2.54
CA LEU A 114 2.11 3.93 1.15
C LEU A 114 1.51 5.33 1.13
N VAL A 115 2.23 6.29 0.52
CA VAL A 115 1.78 7.69 0.44
C VAL A 115 1.08 7.94 -0.89
N VAL A 116 -0.18 8.33 -0.82
CA VAL A 116 -1.00 8.67 -1.97
C VAL A 116 -1.08 10.19 -2.09
N PRO A 117 -0.89 10.78 -3.29
CA PRO A 117 -0.91 12.23 -3.49
C PRO A 117 -2.33 12.86 -3.46
N VAL A 118 -3.33 12.14 -2.94
CA VAL A 118 -4.68 12.69 -2.76
C VAL A 118 -4.64 13.76 -1.66
N GLY A 119 -5.30 14.89 -1.89
CA GLY A 119 -5.26 16.05 -0.98
C GLY A 119 -3.97 16.88 -1.02
N ALA A 120 -3.01 16.54 -1.89
CA ALA A 120 -1.71 17.23 -1.95
C ALA A 120 -1.81 18.72 -2.31
N GLU A 121 -2.84 19.13 -3.05
CA GLU A 121 -3.13 20.54 -3.37
C GLU A 121 -3.62 21.33 -2.16
N GLU A 122 -4.28 20.67 -1.19
CA GLU A 122 -4.70 21.24 0.10
C GLU A 122 -3.59 21.17 1.16
N GLY A 123 -2.37 20.81 0.74
CA GLY A 123 -1.24 20.59 1.65
C GLY A 123 -1.34 19.32 2.50
N ARG A 124 -2.33 18.46 2.25
CA ARG A 124 -2.55 17.20 2.97
C ARG A 124 -1.90 16.02 2.24
N MET A 125 -1.70 14.92 2.96
CA MET A 125 -1.27 13.65 2.39
C MET A 125 -2.07 12.51 2.99
N THR A 126 -2.59 11.65 2.12
CA THR A 126 -3.16 10.38 2.55
C THR A 126 -2.06 9.33 2.67
N VAL A 127 -1.95 8.68 3.82
CA VAL A 127 -1.01 7.58 4.06
C VAL A 127 -1.79 6.32 4.42
N TYR A 128 -1.56 5.25 3.68
CA TYR A 128 -2.07 3.92 4.00
C TYR A 128 -1.01 3.17 4.81
N ALA A 129 -1.39 2.68 5.98
CA ALA A 129 -0.57 1.81 6.80
C ALA A 129 -1.14 0.39 6.72
N LEU A 130 -0.35 -0.54 6.19
CA LEU A 130 -0.71 -1.95 6.07
C LEU A 130 0.27 -2.80 6.88
N PRO A 131 -0.19 -3.80 7.66
CA PRO A 131 0.73 -4.75 8.28
C PRO A 131 1.66 -5.35 7.22
N ALA A 132 2.97 -5.24 7.43
CA ALA A 132 3.95 -5.73 6.50
C ALA A 132 3.89 -7.26 6.43
N GLN A 133 4.11 -7.81 5.25
CA GLN A 133 4.15 -9.26 5.07
C GLN A 133 5.50 -9.79 5.57
N THR A 134 5.51 -10.40 6.75
CA THR A 134 6.70 -11.05 7.30
C THR A 134 6.80 -12.55 6.95
N ASN A 135 5.70 -13.14 6.51
CA ASN A 135 5.61 -14.53 6.06
C ASN A 135 5.38 -14.56 4.54
N GLN A 136 6.36 -15.03 3.76
CA GLN A 136 6.25 -15.09 2.30
C GLN A 136 5.11 -15.99 1.79
N ASN A 137 4.62 -16.90 2.63
CA ASN A 137 3.56 -17.84 2.29
C ASN A 137 2.17 -17.37 2.71
N ALA A 138 2.04 -16.18 3.30
CA ALA A 138 0.76 -15.65 3.76
C ALA A 138 0.57 -14.17 3.46
N TYR A 139 -0.61 -13.82 2.97
CA TYR A 139 -1.02 -12.44 2.71
C TYR A 139 -1.86 -11.93 3.86
N ARG A 140 -1.58 -10.72 4.31
CA ARG A 140 -2.31 -10.08 5.41
C ARG A 140 -3.41 -9.19 4.85
N LEU A 141 -4.59 -9.27 5.45
CA LEU A 141 -5.70 -8.34 5.23
C LEU A 141 -6.15 -7.82 6.60
N GLY A 142 -6.51 -6.54 6.67
CA GLY A 142 -6.94 -5.93 7.92
C GLY A 142 -5.80 -5.52 8.85
N GLY A 143 -6.16 -5.04 10.05
CA GLY A 143 -5.21 -4.33 10.93
C GLY A 143 -4.62 -3.07 10.30
N ASP A 144 -5.24 -2.56 9.24
CA ASP A 144 -4.76 -1.49 8.38
C ASP A 144 -5.54 -0.19 8.58
N PHE A 145 -4.87 0.91 8.29
CA PHE A 145 -5.37 2.25 8.54
C PHE A 145 -5.16 3.16 7.34
N ARG A 146 -6.09 4.09 7.15
CA ARG A 146 -5.87 5.29 6.33
C ARG A 146 -5.72 6.49 7.24
N PHE A 147 -4.63 7.22 7.06
CA PHE A 147 -4.35 8.47 7.72
C PHE A 147 -4.49 9.63 6.75
N GLU A 148 -5.04 10.74 7.23
CA GLU A 148 -4.90 12.05 6.59
C GLU A 148 -3.92 12.86 7.44
N VAL A 149 -2.89 13.42 6.80
CA VAL A 149 -1.77 14.07 7.50
C VAL A 149 -1.54 15.45 6.92
N ASN A 150 -1.27 16.43 7.79
CA ASN A 150 -0.70 17.71 7.41
C ASN A 150 0.82 17.69 7.73
N PRO A 151 1.68 17.34 6.75
CA PRO A 151 3.12 17.20 6.97
C PRO A 151 3.85 18.53 7.18
N ALA A 152 3.19 19.68 6.95
CA ALA A 152 3.76 20.99 7.24
C ALA A 152 3.48 21.40 8.69
N ALA A 153 2.27 21.13 9.19
CA ALA A 153 1.87 21.43 10.56
C ALA A 153 2.35 20.40 11.59
N GLY A 154 2.84 19.24 11.16
CA GLY A 154 3.23 18.19 12.11
C GLY A 154 2.03 17.41 12.65
N GLU A 155 0.86 17.48 12.01
CA GLU A 155 -0.41 16.98 12.54
C GLU A 155 -0.97 15.77 11.76
N ILE A 156 -1.52 14.78 12.48
CA ILE A 156 -2.41 13.77 11.93
C ILE A 156 -3.85 14.30 12.03
N VAL A 157 -4.45 14.59 10.88
CA VAL A 157 -5.82 15.14 10.76
C VAL A 157 -6.87 14.07 11.03
N SER A 158 -6.64 12.83 10.57
CA SER A 158 -7.52 11.71 10.90
C SER A 158 -6.80 10.36 10.82
N ARG A 159 -7.30 9.39 11.58
CA ARG A 159 -6.92 7.97 11.55
C ARG A 159 -8.21 7.15 11.37
N THR A 160 -8.33 6.42 10.27
CA THR A 160 -9.50 5.59 9.97
C THR A 160 -9.07 4.12 9.87
N PRO A 161 -9.52 3.21 10.75
CA PRO A 161 -9.34 1.77 10.51
C PRO A 161 -10.10 1.37 9.25
N LEU A 162 -9.52 0.50 8.42
CA LEU A 162 -10.11 0.08 7.15
C LEU A 162 -10.85 -1.26 7.26
N HIS A 163 -10.38 -2.14 8.14
CA HIS A 163 -11.07 -3.39 8.50
C HIS A 163 -11.17 -3.51 10.02
N GLU A 164 -12.22 -4.19 10.48
CA GLU A 164 -12.41 -4.50 11.90
C GLU A 164 -11.56 -5.70 12.33
N GLY A 165 -11.43 -6.71 11.46
CA GLY A 165 -10.60 -7.89 11.70
C GLY A 165 -9.19 -7.77 11.15
N TYR A 166 -8.33 -8.67 11.61
CA TYR A 166 -7.02 -8.94 11.02
C TYR A 166 -6.95 -10.42 10.59
N TYR A 167 -6.53 -10.66 9.35
CA TYR A 167 -6.59 -11.95 8.69
C TYR A 167 -5.24 -12.32 8.09
N GLU A 168 -4.73 -13.50 8.42
CA GLU A 168 -3.58 -14.09 7.73
C GLU A 168 -4.06 -15.16 6.75
N VAL A 169 -3.95 -14.84 5.46
CA VAL A 169 -4.45 -15.68 4.37
C VAL A 169 -3.28 -16.36 3.68
N GLY A 170 -2.98 -17.58 4.14
CA GLY A 170 -2.02 -18.48 3.50
C GLY A 170 -2.49 -19.08 2.17
N THR A 171 -1.89 -20.20 1.80
CA THR A 171 -2.36 -21.05 0.70
C THR A 171 -3.83 -21.42 0.92
N LEU A 172 -4.65 -21.25 -0.12
CA LEU A 172 -6.04 -21.68 -0.07
C LEU A 172 -6.10 -23.21 0.05
N PRO A 173 -7.01 -23.75 0.87
CA PRO A 173 -7.28 -25.19 0.88
C PRO A 173 -7.64 -25.69 -0.53
N GLN A 174 -7.36 -26.96 -0.81
CA GLN A 174 -7.73 -27.58 -2.08
C GLN A 174 -9.24 -27.45 -2.31
N GLY A 175 -9.65 -27.13 -3.55
CA GLY A 175 -11.05 -26.89 -3.90
C GLY A 175 -11.56 -25.48 -3.55
N THR A 176 -10.76 -24.63 -2.90
CA THR A 176 -11.11 -23.23 -2.66
C THR A 176 -10.63 -22.35 -3.81
N ALA A 177 -11.56 -21.69 -4.49
CA ALA A 177 -11.31 -20.79 -5.63
C ALA A 177 -11.17 -19.32 -5.21
N ALA A 178 -11.63 -18.94 -4.02
CA ALA A 178 -11.62 -17.56 -3.56
C ALA A 178 -11.63 -17.43 -2.03
N SER A 179 -11.38 -16.20 -1.57
CA SER A 179 -11.56 -15.80 -0.17
C SER A 179 -12.61 -14.71 -0.05
N ALA A 180 -13.20 -14.56 1.12
CA ALA A 180 -14.17 -13.52 1.39
C ALA A 180 -14.13 -13.07 2.84
N HIS A 181 -14.53 -11.84 3.14
CA HIS A 181 -14.74 -11.37 4.51
C HIS A 181 -16.01 -10.50 4.58
N GLU A 182 -16.49 -10.24 5.80
CA GLU A 182 -17.62 -9.34 6.04
C GLU A 182 -17.14 -7.92 6.35
N ALA A 183 -17.78 -6.93 5.71
CA ALA A 183 -17.53 -5.52 5.99
C ALA A 183 -18.73 -4.67 5.56
N VAL A 184 -18.75 -3.39 5.98
CA VAL A 184 -19.79 -2.43 5.56
C VAL A 184 -19.72 -2.15 4.05
N ARG A 185 -18.51 -2.13 3.47
CA ARG A 185 -18.25 -1.90 2.05
C ARG A 185 -16.81 -2.30 1.68
N PRO A 186 -16.51 -2.55 0.39
CA PRO A 186 -15.13 -2.69 -0.05
C PRO A 186 -14.31 -1.41 0.18
N VAL A 187 -13.05 -1.59 0.60
CA VAL A 187 -12.05 -0.54 0.76
C VAL A 187 -10.89 -0.73 -0.23
N ALA A 188 -10.00 0.26 -0.30
CA ALA A 188 -8.89 0.24 -1.26
C ALA A 188 -7.90 -0.90 -1.00
N THR A 189 -7.75 -1.30 0.26
CA THR A 189 -6.82 -2.36 0.67
C THR A 189 -7.36 -3.76 0.38
N ASP A 190 -8.67 -3.94 0.23
CA ASP A 190 -9.25 -5.17 -0.37
C ASP A 190 -8.82 -5.36 -1.82
N VAL A 191 -8.85 -4.27 -2.59
CA VAL A 191 -8.44 -4.24 -3.98
C VAL A 191 -6.95 -4.53 -4.09
N LEU A 192 -6.13 -3.92 -3.22
CA LEU A 192 -4.72 -4.25 -3.13
C LEU A 192 -4.52 -5.74 -2.83
N PHE A 193 -5.17 -6.27 -1.79
CA PHE A 193 -5.08 -7.67 -1.37
C PHE A 193 -5.39 -8.64 -2.52
N ALA A 194 -6.52 -8.46 -3.21
CA ALA A 194 -6.89 -9.28 -4.36
C ALA A 194 -5.86 -9.21 -5.51
N THR A 195 -5.18 -8.09 -5.64
CA THR A 195 -4.22 -7.84 -6.73
C THR A 195 -2.81 -8.35 -6.40
N VAL A 196 -2.32 -8.21 -5.17
CA VAL A 196 -0.97 -8.66 -4.79
C VAL A 196 -0.89 -10.16 -4.55
N ARG A 197 -1.99 -10.77 -4.10
CA ARG A 197 -2.02 -12.18 -3.70
C ARG A 197 -1.52 -13.15 -4.77
N ARG A 198 -0.83 -14.21 -4.34
CA ARG A 198 -0.47 -15.39 -5.13
C ARG A 198 -0.91 -16.67 -4.40
N PRO A 199 -1.48 -17.67 -5.11
CA PRO A 199 -1.94 -17.60 -6.50
C PRO A 199 -3.04 -16.54 -6.70
N LYS A 200 -3.19 -16.07 -7.94
CA LYS A 200 -4.20 -15.07 -8.30
C LYS A 200 -5.59 -15.67 -8.08
N ALA A 201 -6.38 -15.05 -7.22
CA ALA A 201 -7.75 -15.48 -6.91
C ALA A 201 -8.61 -14.24 -6.60
N PRO A 202 -9.91 -14.26 -6.94
CA PRO A 202 -10.79 -13.18 -6.53
C PRO A 202 -10.94 -13.13 -5.00
N HIS A 203 -11.26 -11.94 -4.50
CA HIS A 203 -11.65 -11.72 -3.12
C HIS A 203 -13.07 -11.16 -3.08
N PHE A 204 -13.88 -11.56 -2.11
CA PHE A 204 -15.24 -11.06 -1.96
C PHE A 204 -15.40 -10.28 -0.66
N VAL A 205 -16.18 -9.21 -0.73
CA VAL A 205 -16.62 -8.45 0.45
C VAL A 205 -18.13 -8.64 0.57
N LYS A 206 -18.56 -9.35 1.61
CA LYS A 206 -19.97 -9.54 1.93
C LYS A 206 -20.42 -8.39 2.84
N THR A 207 -21.51 -7.75 2.44
CA THR A 207 -22.19 -6.72 3.22
C THR A 207 -23.61 -7.20 3.51
N ASP A 208 -24.35 -6.53 4.40
CA ASP A 208 -25.74 -6.86 4.71
C ASP A 208 -26.68 -6.93 3.50
N ARG A 209 -26.36 -6.18 2.43
CA ARG A 209 -27.26 -6.01 1.28
C ARG A 209 -26.74 -6.61 -0.02
N ARG A 210 -25.42 -6.76 -0.14
CA ARG A 210 -24.74 -7.07 -1.42
C ARG A 210 -23.45 -7.81 -1.17
N VAL A 211 -23.04 -8.61 -2.15
CA VAL A 211 -21.70 -9.15 -2.22
C VAL A 211 -20.94 -8.44 -3.34
N TYR A 212 -19.71 -8.03 -3.06
CA TYR A 212 -18.81 -7.44 -4.03
C TYR A 212 -17.72 -8.44 -4.36
N ARG A 213 -17.55 -8.76 -5.65
CA ARG A 213 -16.42 -9.54 -6.16
C ARG A 213 -15.34 -8.59 -6.63
N ILE A 214 -14.16 -8.76 -6.09
CA ILE A 214 -12.94 -8.08 -6.49
C ILE A 214 -12.11 -9.07 -7.31
N ALA A 215 -11.95 -8.79 -8.59
CA ALA A 215 -11.15 -9.60 -9.48
C ALA A 215 -9.64 -9.35 -9.26
N PRO A 216 -8.75 -10.25 -9.70
CA PRO A 216 -7.30 -10.12 -9.47
C PRO A 216 -6.60 -8.96 -10.22
N ASP A 217 -7.36 -8.20 -11.03
CA ASP A 217 -6.99 -6.94 -11.67
C ASP A 217 -7.52 -5.70 -10.90
N GLY A 218 -8.14 -5.92 -9.75
CA GLY A 218 -8.76 -4.91 -8.89
C GLY A 218 -10.16 -4.45 -9.32
N THR A 219 -10.76 -5.03 -10.37
CA THR A 219 -12.12 -4.67 -10.80
C THR A 219 -13.14 -5.13 -9.76
N ILE A 220 -14.03 -4.24 -9.33
CA ILE A 220 -15.13 -4.54 -8.41
C ILE A 220 -16.42 -4.74 -9.22
N THR A 221 -17.12 -5.84 -8.96
CA THR A 221 -18.44 -6.16 -9.53
C THR A 221 -19.40 -6.58 -8.41
N THR A 222 -20.69 -6.35 -8.57
CA THR A 222 -21.70 -6.85 -7.62
C THR A 222 -22.12 -8.26 -8.00
N VAL A 223 -22.31 -9.11 -6.99
CA VAL A 223 -22.81 -10.48 -7.14
C VAL A 223 -24.08 -10.62 -6.28
N PRO A 224 -25.14 -11.27 -6.78
CA PRO A 224 -26.33 -11.56 -5.97
C PRO A 224 -25.96 -12.41 -4.74
N VAL A 225 -26.55 -12.08 -3.59
CA VAL A 225 -26.28 -12.78 -2.31
C VAL A 225 -26.59 -14.28 -2.41
N ALA A 226 -27.73 -14.65 -3.00
CA ALA A 226 -28.10 -16.04 -3.21
C ALA A 226 -27.08 -16.83 -4.06
N SER A 227 -26.44 -16.17 -5.03
CA SER A 227 -25.38 -16.79 -5.85
C SER A 227 -24.07 -16.95 -5.09
N PHE A 228 -23.85 -16.16 -4.04
CA PHE A 228 -22.68 -16.29 -3.18
C PHE A 228 -22.88 -17.34 -2.09
N ASP A 229 -24.04 -17.35 -1.42
CA ASP A 229 -24.29 -18.26 -0.29
C ASP A 229 -24.29 -19.75 -0.69
N GLY A 230 -24.54 -20.06 -1.97
CA GLY A 230 -24.42 -21.42 -2.51
C GLY A 230 -22.99 -21.87 -2.83
N ARG A 231 -21.96 -21.04 -2.60
CA ARG A 231 -20.58 -21.33 -3.00
C ARG A 231 -19.78 -22.01 -1.88
N SER A 232 -19.54 -23.30 -2.03
CA SER A 232 -18.60 -24.06 -1.18
C SER A 232 -17.12 -23.84 -1.55
N ASP A 233 -16.84 -23.24 -2.71
CA ASP A 233 -15.49 -22.94 -3.20
C ASP A 233 -14.97 -21.56 -2.75
N VAL A 234 -15.66 -20.89 -1.84
CA VAL A 234 -15.24 -19.60 -1.26
C VAL A 234 -14.99 -19.78 0.23
N ARG A 235 -13.77 -19.49 0.69
CA ARG A 235 -13.44 -19.49 2.12
C ARG A 235 -13.82 -18.16 2.74
N MET A 236 -14.69 -18.20 3.75
CA MET A 236 -14.89 -17.05 4.65
C MET A 236 -13.68 -16.89 5.57
N LEU A 237 -13.17 -15.68 5.66
CA LEU A 237 -12.08 -15.33 6.56
C LEU A 237 -12.68 -14.98 7.92
N GLU A 238 -12.20 -15.66 8.94
CA GLU A 238 -12.54 -15.38 10.33
C GLU A 238 -11.43 -14.52 10.93
N GLY A 239 -11.81 -13.44 11.62
CA GLY A 239 -10.86 -12.52 12.24
C GLY A 239 -10.13 -13.18 13.40
N MET A 240 -8.86 -12.82 13.58
CA MET A 240 -8.06 -13.18 14.75
C MET A 240 -8.19 -12.14 15.86
#